data_AF-A0AAE3H488-F1
#
_entry.id   AF-A0AAE3H488-F1
#
_cell.length_a   1.000
_cell.length_b   1.000
_cell.length_c   1.000
_cell.angle_alpha   90.00
_cell.angle_beta   90.00
_cell.angle_gamma   90.00
#
_symmetry.space_group_name_H-M   'P 1'
#
loop_
_entity.id
_entity.type
_entity.pdbx_description
1 polymer ?
#
loop_
_entity_poly.entity_id
_entity_poly.type
_entity_poly.pdbx_seq_one_letter_code
_entity_poly.pdbx_strand_id
1 'polypeptide(L)'
;MRHIGANLYVNNDTVEIIDFLVDNNLLPKPVQKTFSVVSQLGMDLDLVMYNPDAEENKFLHYKFVDFASNSDALKYLISMFRNLATENYNVYTPAQKKLEEYLYMLPTYRALFGYKFNEDNELYQQKNYEY
;
A
#
# COMPACT_ATOMS: atom_id res chain seq x y z
N MET A 1 -13.73 -3.19 -3.86
CA MET A 1 -12.43 -2.87 -4.49
C MET A 1 -12.31 -3.47 -5.89
N ARG A 2 -11.65 -2.78 -6.83
CA ARG A 2 -11.36 -3.24 -8.20
C ARG A 2 -9.94 -3.79 -8.30
N HIS A 3 -9.75 -4.97 -8.90
CA HIS A 3 -8.42 -5.55 -9.16
C HIS A 3 -7.71 -4.83 -10.31
N ILE A 4 -6.43 -4.49 -10.13
CA ILE A 4 -5.61 -3.81 -11.15
C ILE A 4 -4.34 -4.58 -11.55
N GLY A 5 -4.05 -5.72 -10.92
CA GLY A 5 -2.99 -6.67 -11.33
C GLY A 5 -2.03 -7.04 -10.18
N ALA A 6 -1.38 -8.21 -10.27
CA ALA A 6 -0.28 -8.61 -9.37
C ALA A 6 -0.58 -8.45 -7.85
N ASN A 7 -1.79 -8.83 -7.42
CA ASN A 7 -2.33 -8.70 -6.05
C ASN A 7 -2.67 -7.27 -5.60
N LEU A 8 -2.72 -6.32 -6.53
CA LEU A 8 -3.06 -4.94 -6.26
C LEU A 8 -4.54 -4.68 -6.57
N TYR A 9 -5.20 -4.02 -5.63
CA TYR A 9 -6.58 -3.58 -5.70
C TYR A 9 -6.66 -2.08 -5.44
N VAL A 10 -7.66 -1.44 -6.02
CA VAL A 10 -7.96 -0.02 -5.82
C VAL A 10 -9.41 0.19 -5.43
N ASN A 11 -9.65 1.12 -4.51
CA ASN A 11 -10.95 1.62 -4.11
C ASN A 11 -10.97 3.14 -4.17
N ASN A 12 -12.12 3.69 -4.56
CA ASN A 12 -12.42 5.11 -4.54
C ASN A 12 -13.78 5.41 -3.88
N ASP A 13 -14.43 4.40 -3.28
CA ASP A 13 -15.62 4.63 -2.46
C ASP A 13 -15.23 5.37 -1.18
N THR A 14 -15.66 6.62 -1.08
CA THR A 14 -15.28 7.50 0.02
C THR A 14 -15.81 7.02 1.37
N VAL A 15 -16.98 6.39 1.40
CA VAL A 15 -17.58 5.90 2.65
C VAL A 15 -16.77 4.72 3.17
N GLU A 16 -16.51 3.73 2.31
CA GLU A 16 -15.70 2.56 2.69
C GLU A 16 -14.29 2.95 3.14
N ILE A 17 -13.67 3.93 2.49
CA ILE A 17 -12.32 4.39 2.83
C ILE A 17 -12.29 5.13 4.17
N ILE A 18 -13.30 5.97 4.46
CA ILE A 18 -13.38 6.68 5.74
C ILE A 18 -13.64 5.69 6.88
N ASP A 19 -14.55 4.73 6.70
CA ASP A 19 -14.84 3.69 7.69
C ASP A 19 -13.56 2.90 8.01
N PHE A 20 -12.83 2.45 6.98
CA PHE A 20 -11.52 1.80 7.15
C PHE A 20 -10.54 2.66 7.97
N LEU A 21 -10.41 3.95 7.65
CA LEU A 21 -9.50 4.86 8.36
C LEU A 21 -9.91 5.07 9.81
N VAL A 22 -11.20 5.14 10.11
CA VAL A 22 -11.74 5.32 11.46
C VAL A 22 -11.56 4.05 12.29
N ASP A 23 -11.97 2.90 11.75
CA ASP A 23 -11.91 1.60 12.42
C ASP A 23 -10.48 1.21 12.82
N ASN A 24 -9.48 1.63 12.03
CA ASN A 24 -8.07 1.37 12.28
C ASN A 24 -7.34 2.52 13.00
N ASN A 25 -8.05 3.58 13.44
CA ASN A 25 -7.47 4.77 14.07
C ASN A 25 -6.35 5.42 13.23
N LEU A 26 -6.53 5.43 11.91
CA LEU A 26 -5.59 5.94 10.91
C LEU A 26 -5.97 7.33 10.38
N LEU A 27 -7.21 7.78 10.60
CA LEU A 27 -7.71 9.06 10.08
C LEU A 27 -6.96 10.26 10.72
N PRO A 28 -6.17 11.02 9.94
CA PRO A 28 -5.44 12.17 10.48
C PRO A 28 -6.40 13.28 10.92
N LYS A 29 -6.11 13.93 12.06
CA LYS A 29 -6.88 15.09 12.55
C LYS A 29 -5.99 16.36 12.52
N PRO A 30 -6.40 17.45 11.85
CA PRO A 30 -7.62 17.65 11.05
C PRO A 30 -7.50 17.15 9.59
N VAL A 31 -8.62 16.70 9.01
CA VAL A 31 -8.75 16.13 7.63
C VAL A 31 -8.67 17.22 6.53
N GLN A 32 -8.20 18.43 6.84
CA GLN A 32 -8.24 19.56 5.91
C GLN A 32 -7.02 19.66 4.97
N LYS A 33 -6.07 18.72 5.08
CA LYS A 33 -4.84 18.74 4.29
C LYS A 33 -4.66 17.43 3.56
N THR A 34 -3.97 17.50 2.43
CA THR A 34 -3.46 16.31 1.72
C THR A 34 -2.74 15.39 2.69
N PHE A 35 -3.02 14.11 2.61
CA PHE A 35 -2.30 13.11 3.40
C PHE A 35 -2.16 11.80 2.64
N SER A 36 -1.21 10.99 3.11
CA SER A 36 -1.09 9.59 2.74
C SER A 36 -0.81 8.79 4.00
N VAL A 37 -1.53 7.70 4.18
CA VAL A 37 -1.37 6.78 5.30
C VAL A 37 -1.09 5.40 4.74
N VAL A 38 -0.04 4.76 5.26
CA VAL A 38 0.26 3.37 4.97
C VAL A 38 0.07 2.56 6.24
N SER A 39 -0.68 1.47 6.15
CA SER A 39 -0.92 0.53 7.24
C SER A 39 -0.64 -0.88 6.77
N GLN A 40 -0.05 -1.70 7.63
CA GLN A 40 0.17 -3.12 7.39
C GLN A 40 -0.82 -3.90 8.25
N LEU A 41 -1.64 -4.74 7.60
CA LEU A 41 -2.61 -5.61 8.27
C LEU A 41 -2.27 -7.07 7.95
N GLY A 42 -1.56 -7.71 8.87
CA GLY A 42 -1.00 -9.05 8.62
C GLY A 42 0.01 -9.00 7.46
N MET A 43 -0.28 -9.75 6.40
CA MET A 43 0.54 -9.82 5.17
C MET A 43 0.12 -8.79 4.11
N ASP A 44 -0.98 -8.07 4.33
CA ASP A 44 -1.49 -7.08 3.41
C ASP A 44 -0.90 -5.70 3.74
N LEU A 45 -0.75 -4.88 2.70
CA LEU A 45 -0.37 -3.48 2.81
C LEU A 45 -1.48 -2.60 2.25
N ASP A 46 -1.94 -1.64 3.04
CA ASP A 46 -2.95 -0.67 2.66
C ASP A 46 -2.32 0.72 2.57
N LEU A 47 -2.52 1.39 1.44
CA LEU A 47 -2.15 2.79 1.23
C LEU A 47 -3.42 3.59 0.94
N VAL A 48 -3.74 4.52 1.83
CA VAL A 48 -4.83 5.49 1.64
C VAL A 48 -4.25 6.85 1.36
N MET A 49 -4.75 7.52 0.33
CA MET A 49 -4.37 8.86 -0.07
C MET A 49 -5.60 9.75 -0.05
N TYR A 50 -5.42 10.98 0.41
CA TYR A 50 -6.43 12.02 0.35
C TYR A 50 -5.85 13.26 -0.32
N ASN A 51 -6.51 13.74 -1.37
CA ASN A 51 -6.23 14.99 -2.05
C ASN A 51 -7.51 15.86 -2.05
N PRO A 52 -7.62 16.90 -1.19
CA PRO A 52 -8.81 17.74 -1.11
C PRO A 52 -9.08 18.53 -2.40
N ASP A 53 -8.03 18.78 -3.19
CA ASP A 53 -8.05 19.61 -4.41
C ASP A 53 -8.40 18.81 -5.67
N ALA A 54 -8.52 17.48 -5.58
CA ALA A 54 -8.93 16.67 -6.72
C ALA A 54 -10.41 16.89 -7.07
N GLU A 55 -10.73 17.03 -8.36
CA GLU A 55 -12.12 17.18 -8.82
C GLU A 55 -12.95 15.91 -8.54
N GLU A 56 -12.35 14.74 -8.77
CA GLU A 56 -12.91 13.43 -8.48
C GLU A 56 -11.90 12.56 -7.72
N ASN A 57 -12.38 11.51 -7.06
CA ASN A 57 -11.53 10.54 -6.35
C ASN A 57 -10.59 11.18 -5.32
N LYS A 58 -11.13 12.12 -4.52
CA LYS A 58 -10.39 12.76 -3.43
C LYS A 58 -9.77 11.76 -2.48
N PHE A 59 -10.45 10.63 -2.25
CA PHE A 59 -9.92 9.48 -1.55
C PHE A 59 -9.57 8.37 -2.56
N LEU A 60 -8.36 7.83 -2.41
CA LEU A 60 -7.90 6.64 -3.11
C LEU A 60 -7.32 5.67 -2.09
N HIS A 61 -7.69 4.41 -2.20
CA HIS A 61 -7.18 3.34 -1.35
C HIS A 61 -6.64 2.21 -2.22
N TYR A 62 -5.34 1.97 -2.10
CA TYR A 62 -4.64 0.86 -2.71
C TYR A 62 -4.44 -0.23 -1.68
N LYS A 63 -4.85 -1.46 -1.99
CA LYS A 63 -4.60 -2.63 -1.16
C LYS A 63 -3.72 -3.61 -1.91
N PHE A 64 -2.59 -3.97 -1.31
CA PHE A 64 -1.66 -4.99 -1.79
C PHE A 64 -1.88 -6.23 -0.95
N VAL A 65 -2.50 -7.24 -1.54
CA VAL A 65 -2.65 -8.54 -0.88
C VAL A 65 -1.30 -9.26 -0.89
N ASP A 66 -0.83 -9.68 0.28
CA ASP A 66 0.44 -10.39 0.41
C ASP A 66 1.60 -9.67 -0.31
N PHE A 67 1.86 -8.41 0.09
CA PHE A 67 2.83 -7.54 -0.60
C PHE A 67 4.26 -8.10 -0.58
N ALA A 68 4.56 -8.98 0.38
CA ALA A 68 5.87 -9.59 0.54
C ALA A 68 6.19 -10.63 -0.54
N SER A 69 5.18 -11.30 -1.10
CA SER A 69 5.37 -12.30 -2.16
C SER A 69 5.64 -11.67 -3.51
N ASN A 70 5.04 -10.51 -3.79
CA ASN A 70 5.15 -9.85 -5.09
C ASN A 70 5.71 -8.42 -4.96
N SER A 71 7.03 -8.30 -5.10
CA SER A 71 7.70 -7.00 -5.07
C SER A 71 7.40 -6.13 -6.30
N ASP A 72 6.93 -6.72 -7.40
CA ASP A 72 6.81 -6.02 -8.67
C ASP A 72 5.59 -5.10 -8.69
N ALA A 73 4.50 -5.50 -8.03
CA ALA A 73 3.36 -4.62 -7.78
C ALA A 73 3.76 -3.37 -6.97
N LEU A 74 4.59 -3.57 -5.94
CA LEU A 74 5.11 -2.48 -5.11
C LEU A 74 6.03 -1.54 -5.91
N LYS A 75 6.95 -2.10 -6.70
CA LYS A 75 7.82 -1.31 -7.60
C LYS A 75 7.03 -0.56 -8.66
N TYR A 76 5.98 -1.17 -9.20
CA TYR A 76 5.09 -0.54 -10.18
C TYR A 76 4.43 0.69 -9.58
N LEU A 77 3.82 0.58 -8.40
CA LEU A 77 3.18 1.73 -7.75
C LEU A 77 4.16 2.83 -7.33
N ILE A 78 5.35 2.46 -6.83
CA ILE A 78 6.42 3.44 -6.57
C ILE A 78 6.77 4.22 -7.84
N SER A 79 6.91 3.52 -8.96
CA SER A 79 7.24 4.13 -10.26
C SER A 79 6.11 5.03 -10.75
N MET A 80 4.85 4.60 -10.61
CA MET A 80 3.66 5.40 -10.93
C MET A 80 3.61 6.68 -10.10
N PHE A 81 3.78 6.59 -8.78
CA PHE A 81 3.78 7.78 -7.92
C PHE A 81 4.97 8.69 -8.14
N ARG A 82 6.14 8.15 -8.51
CA ARG A 82 7.29 8.97 -8.90
C ARG A 82 6.98 9.82 -10.14
N ASN A 83 6.28 9.25 -11.12
CA ASN A 83 5.84 9.99 -12.29
C ASN A 83 4.78 11.05 -11.92
N LEU A 84 3.75 10.67 -11.16
CA LEU A 84 2.70 11.60 -10.73
C LEU A 84 3.21 12.71 -9.79
N ALA A 85 4.28 12.46 -9.03
CA ALA A 85 4.93 13.46 -8.18
C ALA A 85 5.56 14.62 -8.99
N THR A 86 5.81 14.43 -10.29
CA THR A 86 6.22 15.52 -11.17
C THR A 86 5.09 16.54 -11.43
N GLU A 87 3.84 16.11 -11.27
CA GLU A 87 2.63 16.94 -11.45
C GLU A 87 2.14 17.50 -10.11
N ASN A 88 2.11 16.66 -9.05
CA ASN A 88 1.69 17.08 -7.71
C ASN A 88 2.54 16.43 -6.61
N TYR A 89 3.68 17.06 -6.32
CA TYR A 89 4.65 16.61 -5.33
C TYR A 89 4.03 16.32 -3.95
N ASN A 90 3.18 17.22 -3.46
CA ASN A 90 2.64 17.15 -2.11
C ASN A 90 1.70 15.97 -1.89
N VAL A 91 1.05 15.50 -2.97
CA VAL A 91 0.14 14.34 -2.93
C VAL A 91 0.92 13.04 -3.06
N TYR A 92 1.80 12.93 -4.06
CA TYR A 92 2.35 11.64 -4.45
C TYR A 92 3.69 11.30 -3.81
N THR A 93 4.53 12.28 -3.47
CA THR A 93 5.82 12.02 -2.84
C THR A 93 5.72 11.38 -1.44
N PRO A 94 4.79 11.78 -0.56
CA PRO A 94 4.63 11.10 0.74
C PRO A 94 4.28 9.62 0.60
N ALA A 95 3.33 9.28 -0.27
CA ALA A 95 2.95 7.91 -0.57
C ALA A 95 4.14 7.12 -1.16
N GLN A 96 4.83 7.68 -2.15
CA GLN A 96 6.02 7.08 -2.77
C GLN A 96 7.07 6.73 -1.70
N LYS A 97 7.46 7.70 -0.87
CA LYS A 97 8.51 7.50 0.15
C LYS A 97 8.14 6.40 1.14
N LYS A 98 6.87 6.33 1.56
CA LYS A 98 6.45 5.22 2.44
C LYS A 98 6.51 3.87 1.74
N LEU A 99 6.04 3.75 0.50
CA LEU A 99 6.18 2.48 -0.22
C LEU A 99 7.65 2.08 -0.43
N GLU A 100 8.56 3.05 -0.64
CA GLU A 100 10.01 2.79 -0.71
C GLU A 100 10.58 2.23 0.60
N GLU A 101 10.12 2.69 1.77
CA GLU A 101 10.50 2.11 3.06
C GLU A 101 10.06 0.64 3.18
N TYR A 102 8.82 0.32 2.78
CA TYR A 102 8.33 -1.07 2.79
C TYR A 102 9.07 -1.94 1.78
N LEU A 103 9.42 -1.41 0.61
CA LEU A 103 10.23 -2.11 -0.38
C LEU A 103 11.64 -2.40 0.17
N TYR A 104 12.24 -1.45 0.88
CA TYR A 104 13.54 -1.64 1.53
C TYR A 104 13.47 -2.70 2.64
N MET A 105 12.38 -2.72 3.41
CA MET A 105 12.14 -3.70 4.47
C MET A 105 11.59 -5.05 3.99
N LEU A 106 11.43 -5.25 2.68
CA LEU A 106 10.84 -6.47 2.13
C LEU A 106 11.53 -7.76 2.60
N PRO A 107 12.88 -7.85 2.72
CA PRO A 107 13.53 -9.03 3.29
C PRO A 107 13.11 -9.32 4.73
N THR A 108 12.94 -8.27 5.55
CA THR A 108 12.47 -8.39 6.94
C THR A 108 11.06 -8.94 7.00
N TYR A 109 10.15 -8.43 6.17
CA TYR A 109 8.78 -8.93 6.09
C TYR A 109 8.70 -10.36 5.60
N ARG A 110 9.54 -10.73 4.63
CA ARG A 110 9.65 -12.11 4.15
C ARG A 110 10.05 -13.05 5.28
N ALA A 111 11.09 -12.69 6.05
CA ALA A 111 11.49 -13.48 7.21
C ALA A 111 10.37 -13.56 8.27
N LEU A 112 9.71 -12.44 8.56
CA LEU A 112 8.62 -12.36 9.54
C LEU A 112 7.43 -13.26 9.16
N PHE A 113 7.07 -13.31 7.87
CA PHE A 113 5.95 -14.12 7.37
C PHE A 113 6.34 -15.55 6.98
N GLY A 114 7.58 -15.97 7.26
CA GLY A 114 8.04 -17.34 7.00
C GLY A 114 8.29 -17.65 5.52
N TYR A 115 8.55 -16.63 4.69
CA TYR A 115 8.96 -16.83 3.32
C TYR A 115 10.40 -17.32 3.23
N LYS A 116 10.64 -18.24 2.30
CA LYS A 116 11.96 -18.74 1.94
C LYS A 116 12.16 -18.69 0.44
N PHE A 117 13.42 -18.64 0.04
CA PHE A 117 13.84 -18.79 -1.35
C PHE A 117 14.09 -20.27 -1.64
N ASN A 118 13.71 -20.73 -2.83
CA ASN A 118 14.16 -22.03 -3.36
C ASN A 118 15.48 -21.87 -4.15
N GLU A 119 15.95 -22.95 -4.76
CA GLU A 119 17.19 -22.97 -5.57
C GLU A 119 17.12 -22.00 -6.77
N ASP A 120 15.92 -21.70 -7.26
CA ASP A 120 15.65 -20.77 -8.37
C ASP A 120 15.40 -19.32 -7.91
N ASN A 121 15.60 -19.02 -6.62
CA ASN A 121 15.25 -17.74 -5.98
C ASN A 121 13.75 -17.36 -6.07
N GLU A 122 12.88 -18.34 -6.30
CA GLU A 122 11.44 -18.15 -6.17
C GLU A 122 11.04 -18.17 -4.70
N LEU A 123 10.08 -17.33 -4.35
CA LEU A 123 9.60 -17.17 -2.99
C LEU A 123 8.47 -18.16 -2.71
N TYR A 124 8.60 -18.96 -1.66
CA TYR A 124 7.51 -19.82 -1.17
C TYR A 124 7.27 -19.57 0.32
N GLN A 125 6.01 -19.63 0.73
CA GLN A 125 5.63 -19.50 2.12
C GLN A 125 5.76 -20.86 2.81
N GLN A 126 6.57 -20.95 3.85
CA GLN A 126 6.59 -22.13 4.69
C GLN A 126 5.30 -22.12 5.52
N LYS A 127 4.36 -23.05 5.25
CA LYS A 127 3.12 -23.18 6.03
C LYS A 127 3.46 -23.44 7.51
N ASN A 128 3.50 -22.39 8.31
CA ASN A 128 3.35 -22.50 9.74
C ASN A 128 1.85 -22.47 10.00
N TYR A 129 1.22 -23.65 9.99
CA TYR A 129 -0.03 -23.80 10.72
C TYR A 129 0.28 -23.61 12.20
N GLU A 130 -0.49 -22.72 12.84
CA GLU A 130 -0.95 -22.73 14.25
C GLU A 130 -0.91 -21.32 14.86
N TYR A 131 -2.10 -20.72 14.97
CA TYR A 131 -2.56 -20.04 16.18
C TYR A 131 -4.03 -20.39 16.39
#